data_AF-A0A0S8ESH2-F1
#
_entry.id   AF-A0A0S8ESH2-F1
#
_cell.length_a   1.000
_cell.length_b   1.000
_cell.length_c   1.000
_cell.angle_alpha   90.00
_cell.angle_beta   90.00
_cell.angle_gamma   90.00
#
_symmetry.space_group_name_H-M   'P 1'
#
loop_
_entity.id
_entity.type
_entity.pdbx_description
1 polymer ?
#
loop_
_entity_poly.entity_id
_entity_poly.type
_entity_poly.pdbx_seq_one_letter_code
_entity_poly.pdbx_strand_id
1 'polypeptide(L)'
;MRNTRWQALLALVLLVAVLIGFARYAERRVRMRDTRVAIAQVKQAIDRFRADVGRCPSTNTELLHPPLSQKHYLDAMPTDGWGRPLHIRCPGQFEDEADVISAGPSGSLLKDDNIQ
;
A
#
# COMPACT_ATOMS: atom_id res chain seq x y z
N MET A 1 35.27 26.54 31.61
CA MET A 1 34.55 26.86 30.34
C MET A 1 34.69 25.79 29.24
N ARG A 2 35.10 24.53 29.55
CA ARG A 2 35.38 23.50 28.51
C ARG A 2 34.21 22.53 28.23
N ASN A 3 33.15 22.53 29.04
CA ASN A 3 32.08 21.52 28.95
C ASN A 3 30.85 21.98 28.14
N THR A 4 30.57 23.29 28.08
CA THR A 4 29.35 23.83 27.46
C THR A 4 29.30 23.60 25.94
N ARG A 5 30.45 23.65 25.25
CA ARG A 5 30.52 23.44 23.79
C ARG A 5 30.23 21.99 23.41
N TRP A 6 30.75 21.02 24.16
CA TRP A 6 30.48 19.60 23.95
C TRP A 6 29.04 19.24 24.31
N GLN A 7 28.51 19.80 25.39
CA GLN A 7 27.11 19.62 25.76
C GLN A 7 26.16 20.15 24.68
N ALA A 8 26.44 21.33 24.11
CA ALA A 8 25.64 21.89 23.02
C ALA A 8 25.69 21.00 21.76
N LEU A 9 26.86 20.46 21.40
CA LEU A 9 26.98 19.52 20.29
C LEU A 9 26.21 18.22 20.53
N LEU A 10 26.28 17.65 21.74
CA LEU A 10 25.53 16.45 22.10
C LEU A 10 24.01 16.69 22.07
N ALA A 11 23.56 17.84 22.59
CA ALA A 11 22.15 18.22 22.54
C ALA A 11 21.65 18.38 21.10
N LEU A 12 22.46 19.00 20.22
CA LEU A 12 22.13 19.16 18.81
C LEU A 12 22.02 17.80 18.10
N VAL A 13 22.99 16.91 18.31
CA VAL A 13 22.97 15.55 17.72
C VAL A 13 21.74 14.77 18.20
N LEU A 14 21.41 14.85 19.49
CA LEU A 14 20.24 14.19 20.06
C LEU A 14 18.94 14.75 19.46
N LEU A 15 18.82 16.07 19.32
CA LEU A 15 17.67 16.70 18.70
C LEU A 15 17.50 16.24 17.24
N VAL A 16 18.58 16.22 16.46
CA VAL A 16 18.56 15.76 15.07
C VAL A 16 18.15 14.29 15.00
N ALA A 17 18.67 13.43 15.88
CA ALA A 17 18.30 12.02 15.92
C ALA A 17 16.80 11.82 16.21
N VAL A 18 16.24 12.60 17.15
CA VAL A 18 14.80 12.58 17.47
C VAL A 18 13.97 13.03 16.26
N LEU A 19 14.36 14.11 15.60
CA LEU A 19 13.66 14.62 14.42
C LEU A 19 13.65 13.61 13.26
N ILE A 20 14.78 12.95 13.00
CA ILE A 20 14.86 11.89 11.97
C ILE A 20 13.97 10.71 12.35
N GLY A 21 13.99 10.30 13.63
CA GLY A 21 13.13 9.22 14.12
C GLY A 21 11.64 9.52 13.92
N PHE A 22 11.23 10.74 14.29
CA PHE A 22 9.84 11.19 14.12
C PHE A 22 9.43 11.28 12.64
N ALA A 23 10.29 11.82 11.78
CA ALA A 23 10.03 11.92 10.34
C ALA A 23 9.80 10.53 9.73
N ARG A 24 10.66 9.54 10.03
CA ARG A 24 10.49 8.17 9.56
C ARG A 24 9.23 7.50 10.09
N TYR A 25 8.85 7.78 11.33
CA TYR A 25 7.61 7.27 11.91
C TYR A 25 6.38 7.84 11.18
N ALA A 26 6.34 9.16 10.98
CA ALA A 26 5.26 9.83 10.27
C ALA A 26 5.15 9.33 8.81
N GLU A 27 6.28 9.21 8.12
CA GLU A 27 6.33 8.67 6.76
C GLU A 27 5.77 7.24 6.70
N ARG A 28 6.20 6.35 7.60
CA ARG A 28 5.67 4.98 7.67
C ARG A 28 4.15 4.96 7.87
N ARG A 29 3.61 5.85 8.72
CA ARG A 29 2.16 5.95 8.95
C ARG A 29 1.40 6.38 7.70
N VAL A 30 1.93 7.34 6.94
CA VAL A 30 1.36 7.77 5.66
C VAL A 30 1.37 6.62 4.67
N ARG A 31 2.51 5.96 4.48
CA ARG A 31 2.63 4.81 3.56
C ARG A 31 1.64 3.68 3.90
N MET A 32 1.50 3.33 5.18
CA MET A 32 0.51 2.31 5.61
C MET A 32 -0.93 2.71 5.27
N ARG A 33 -1.28 4.00 5.42
CA ARG A 33 -2.61 4.50 5.07
C ARG A 33 -2.84 4.44 3.57
N ASP A 34 -1.88 4.91 2.80
CA ASP A 34 -1.99 4.96 1.34
C ASP A 34 -2.08 3.54 0.75
N THR A 35 -1.35 2.57 1.31
CA THR A 35 -1.51 1.15 0.97
C THR A 35 -2.93 0.64 1.20
N ARG A 36 -3.55 0.95 2.35
CA ARG A 36 -4.92 0.52 2.64
C ARG A 36 -5.94 1.14 1.69
N VAL A 37 -5.73 2.41 1.32
CA VAL A 37 -6.56 3.09 0.31
C VAL A 37 -6.41 2.40 -1.04
N ALA A 38 -5.19 2.11 -1.48
CA ALA A 38 -4.92 1.41 -2.73
C ALA A 38 -5.59 0.02 -2.77
N ILE A 39 -5.47 -0.74 -1.68
CA ILE A 39 -6.13 -2.04 -1.53
C ILE A 39 -7.65 -1.92 -1.64
N ALA A 40 -8.26 -0.98 -0.91
CA ALA A 40 -9.70 -0.77 -0.93
C ALA A 40 -10.21 -0.35 -2.32
N GLN A 41 -9.46 0.52 -3.03
CA GLN A 41 -9.78 0.92 -4.40
C GLN A 41 -9.81 -0.26 -5.36
N VAL A 42 -8.83 -1.16 -5.25
CA VAL A 42 -8.77 -2.37 -6.08
C VAL A 42 -9.91 -3.34 -5.73
N LYS A 43 -10.17 -3.60 -4.45
CA LYS A 43 -11.31 -4.44 -4.01
C LYS A 43 -12.63 -3.91 -4.58
N GLN A 44 -12.89 -2.62 -4.39
CA GLN A 44 -14.09 -1.97 -4.93
C GLN A 44 -14.17 -2.02 -6.47
N ALA A 45 -13.04 -1.95 -7.18
CA ALA A 45 -13.01 -2.11 -8.63
C ALA A 45 -13.36 -3.53 -9.06
N ILE A 46 -12.86 -4.54 -8.34
CA ILE A 46 -13.17 -5.96 -8.59
C ILE A 46 -14.65 -6.22 -8.31
N ASP A 47 -15.22 -5.68 -7.23
CA ASP A 47 -16.64 -5.88 -6.91
C ASP A 47 -17.55 -5.28 -7.99
N ARG A 48 -17.23 -4.07 -8.45
CA ARG A 48 -17.95 -3.43 -9.57
C ARG A 48 -17.81 -4.24 -10.86
N PHE A 49 -16.60 -4.73 -11.15
CA PHE A 49 -16.37 -5.60 -12.31
C PHE A 49 -17.22 -6.87 -12.22
N ARG A 50 -17.27 -7.52 -11.05
CA ARG A 50 -18.08 -8.73 -10.84
C ARG A 50 -19.56 -8.46 -10.95
N ALA A 51 -20.04 -7.33 -10.44
CA ALA A 51 -21.45 -6.94 -10.55
C ALA A 51 -21.86 -6.74 -12.03
N ASP A 52 -21.00 -6.16 -12.84
CA ASP A 52 -21.28 -5.86 -14.25
C ASP A 52 -21.04 -7.06 -15.19
N VAL A 53 -20.00 -7.86 -14.94
CA VAL A 53 -19.54 -8.94 -15.85
C VAL A 53 -19.95 -10.34 -15.36
N GLY A 54 -20.27 -10.49 -14.08
CA GLY A 54 -20.68 -11.76 -13.46
C GLY A 54 -19.54 -12.75 -13.17
N ARG A 55 -18.27 -12.33 -13.32
CA ARG A 55 -17.08 -13.15 -13.01
C ARG A 55 -15.94 -12.32 -12.43
N CYS A 56 -14.98 -12.99 -11.81
CA CYS A 56 -13.71 -12.34 -11.46
C CYS A 56 -12.94 -11.90 -12.72
N PRO A 57 -12.15 -10.81 -12.63
CA PRO A 57 -11.24 -10.44 -13.71
C PRO A 57 -10.18 -11.54 -13.89
N SER A 58 -9.91 -11.89 -15.15
CA SER A 58 -8.90 -12.90 -15.50
C SER A 58 -7.48 -12.33 -15.40
N THR A 59 -7.34 -11.03 -15.66
CA THR A 59 -6.10 -10.27 -15.54
C THR A 59 -6.39 -8.92 -14.90
N ASN A 60 -5.37 -8.35 -14.24
CA ASN A 60 -5.48 -7.01 -13.66
C ASN A 60 -5.80 -5.93 -14.71
N THR A 61 -5.41 -6.16 -15.97
CA THR A 61 -5.69 -5.22 -17.07
C THR A 61 -7.17 -5.11 -17.41
N GLU A 62 -7.99 -6.13 -17.10
CA GLU A 62 -9.44 -6.05 -17.31
C GLU A 62 -10.12 -5.02 -16.37
N LEU A 63 -9.48 -4.65 -15.25
CA LEU A 63 -9.96 -3.58 -14.39
C LEU A 63 -9.79 -2.19 -15.04
N LEU A 64 -8.81 -2.06 -15.94
CA LEU A 64 -8.54 -0.84 -16.70
C LEU A 64 -9.32 -0.84 -18.02
N HIS A 65 -9.29 -1.97 -18.74
CA HIS A 65 -9.86 -2.12 -20.08
C HIS A 65 -10.70 -3.40 -20.14
N PRO A 66 -11.95 -3.37 -19.66
CA PRO A 66 -12.80 -4.55 -19.65
C PRO A 66 -13.24 -4.95 -21.07
N PRO A 67 -13.34 -6.26 -21.36
CA PRO A 67 -13.61 -6.74 -22.71
C PRO A 67 -15.05 -6.52 -23.19
N LEU A 68 -16.01 -6.39 -22.27
CA LEU A 68 -17.46 -6.37 -22.56
C LEU A 68 -18.14 -5.04 -22.19
N SER A 69 -17.38 -4.10 -21.64
CA SER A 69 -17.90 -2.84 -21.11
C SER A 69 -16.97 -1.70 -21.54
N GLN A 70 -17.52 -0.53 -21.85
CA GLN A 70 -16.72 0.69 -22.04
C GLN A 70 -16.41 1.38 -20.70
N LYS A 71 -16.90 0.84 -19.58
CA LYS A 71 -16.64 1.40 -18.25
C LYS A 71 -15.21 1.09 -17.82
N HIS A 72 -14.53 2.06 -17.24
CA HIS A 72 -13.23 1.85 -16.60
C HIS A 72 -13.48 1.69 -15.09
N TYR A 73 -13.01 0.60 -14.47
CA TYR A 73 -13.18 0.39 -13.03
C TYR A 73 -12.04 1.03 -12.23
N LEU A 74 -10.88 1.17 -12.88
CA LEU A 74 -9.71 1.91 -12.43
C LEU A 74 -9.17 2.74 -13.61
N ASP A 75 -8.66 3.93 -13.32
CA ASP A 75 -7.97 4.76 -14.32
C ASP A 75 -6.52 4.29 -14.52
N ALA A 76 -5.88 3.86 -13.43
CA ALA A 76 -4.55 3.29 -13.40
C ALA A 76 -4.46 2.27 -12.27
N MET A 77 -3.49 1.36 -12.37
CA MET A 77 -3.27 0.37 -11.33
C MET A 77 -2.66 1.03 -10.08
N PRO A 78 -3.32 1.01 -8.92
CA PRO A 78 -2.75 1.56 -7.70
C PRO A 78 -1.54 0.74 -7.24
N THR A 79 -0.53 1.42 -6.72
CA THR A 79 0.58 0.81 -5.99
C THR A 79 0.41 1.04 -4.50
N ASP A 80 1.09 0.23 -3.69
CA ASP A 80 1.17 0.47 -2.25
C ASP A 80 1.97 1.75 -1.91
N GLY A 81 2.00 2.12 -0.62
CA GLY A 81 2.76 3.27 -0.12
C GLY A 81 4.28 3.15 -0.24
N TRP A 82 4.81 2.00 -0.70
CA TRP A 82 6.21 1.83 -1.06
C TRP A 82 6.43 1.78 -2.58
N GLY A 83 5.39 2.04 -3.37
CA GLY A 83 5.45 2.07 -4.83
C GLY A 83 5.46 0.68 -5.47
N ARG A 84 5.03 -0.35 -4.76
CA ARG A 84 5.04 -1.75 -5.25
C ARG A 84 3.66 -2.16 -5.74
N PRO A 85 3.59 -3.08 -6.72
CA PRO A 85 2.31 -3.61 -7.19
C PRO A 85 1.63 -4.43 -6.09
N LEU A 86 0.30 -4.43 -6.11
CA LEU A 86 -0.53 -5.24 -5.23
C LEU A 86 -0.67 -6.66 -5.80
N HIS A 87 -0.68 -7.65 -4.92
CA HIS A 87 -0.99 -9.04 -5.25
C HIS A 87 -2.50 -9.24 -5.15
N ILE A 88 -3.11 -9.63 -6.27
CA ILE A 88 -4.57 -9.76 -6.37
C ILE A 88 -4.91 -11.21 -6.66
N ARG A 89 -5.90 -11.73 -5.95
CA ARG A 89 -6.47 -13.05 -6.18
C ARG A 89 -7.99 -12.95 -6.10
N CYS A 90 -8.66 -13.36 -7.17
CA CYS A 90 -10.12 -13.41 -7.26
C CYS A 90 -10.53 -14.71 -7.95
N PRO A 91 -11.38 -15.55 -7.33
CA PRO A 91 -11.89 -15.42 -5.95
C PRO A 91 -10.76 -15.53 -4.92
N GLY A 92 -10.97 -15.00 -3.72
CA GLY A 92 -10.02 -15.09 -2.61
C GLY A 92 -9.80 -16.54 -2.16
N GLN A 93 -8.81 -16.73 -1.28
CA GLN A 93 -8.42 -18.04 -0.79
C GLN A 93 -9.42 -18.63 0.21
N PHE A 94 -10.06 -17.78 1.02
CA PHE A 94 -10.93 -18.21 2.13
C PHE A 94 -12.39 -17.83 1.95
N GLU A 95 -12.67 -16.77 1.18
CA GLU A 95 -14.02 -16.26 0.96
C GLU A 95 -14.25 -15.97 -0.51
N ASP A 96 -15.52 -15.76 -0.88
CA ASP A 96 -15.87 -15.34 -2.25
C ASP A 96 -15.36 -13.92 -2.56
N GLU A 97 -14.93 -13.13 -1.57
CA GLU A 97 -14.35 -11.80 -1.76
C GLU A 97 -12.94 -11.87 -2.35
N ALA A 98 -12.48 -10.80 -3.01
CA ALA A 98 -11.13 -10.77 -3.59
C ALA A 98 -10.06 -10.49 -2.54
N ASP A 99 -8.99 -11.29 -2.54
CA ASP A 99 -7.80 -11.00 -1.74
C ASP A 99 -6.93 -9.99 -2.50
N VAL A 100 -6.59 -8.89 -1.83
CA VAL A 100 -5.69 -7.87 -2.35
C VAL A 100 -4.66 -7.56 -1.28
N ILE A 101 -3.39 -7.87 -1.56
CA ILE A 101 -2.31 -7.91 -0.58
C ILE A 101 -1.14 -7.05 -1.04
N SER A 102 -0.63 -6.19 -0.17
CA SER A 102 0.66 -5.53 -0.32
C SER A 102 1.74 -6.30 0.42
N ALA A 103 2.93 -6.39 -0.17
CA ALA A 103 4.12 -6.97 0.45
C ALA A 103 4.76 -6.06 1.53
N GLY A 104 4.13 -4.92 1.82
CA GLY A 104 4.46 -4.07 2.94
C GLY A 104 5.85 -3.40 2.87
N PRO A 105 6.34 -2.92 4.02
CA PRO A 105 7.65 -2.28 4.13
C PRO A 105 8.81 -3.15 3.62
N SER A 106 8.77 -4.45 3.88
CA SER A 106 9.81 -5.38 3.47
C SER A 106 9.79 -5.65 1.97
N GLY A 107 8.61 -5.55 1.35
CA GLY A 107 8.43 -5.86 -0.04
C GLY A 107 8.49 -7.34 -0.38
N SER A 108 8.36 -8.21 0.61
CA SER A 108 8.37 -9.65 0.44
C SER A 108 7.15 -10.26 1.11
N LEU A 109 6.35 -10.97 0.33
CA LEU A 109 5.21 -11.74 0.86
C LEU A 109 5.62 -12.81 1.88
N LEU A 110 6.89 -13.16 1.96
CA LEU A 110 7.43 -14.14 2.90
C LEU A 110 7.68 -13.56 4.30
N LYS A 111 7.53 -12.25 4.50
CA LYS A 111 7.70 -11.62 5.80
C LYS A 111 6.35 -11.28 6.43
N ASP A 112 6.35 -11.21 7.76
CA ASP A 112 5.19 -10.86 8.56
C ASP A 112 4.99 -9.34 8.66
N ASP A 113 4.90 -8.68 7.49
CA ASP A 113 4.55 -7.26 7.39
C ASP A 113 3.65 -6.94 6.19
N ASN A 114 3.01 -7.98 5.64
CA ASN A 114 2.00 -7.86 4.59
C ASN A 114 0.78 -7.08 5.07
N ILE A 115 0.09 -6.40 4.14
CA ILE A 115 -1.09 -5.58 4.41
C ILE A 115 -2.22 -6.02 3.50
N GLN A 116 -3.43 -6.19 4.06
CA GLN A 116 -4.64 -6.67 3.38
C GLN A 116 -5.83 -5.72 3.59
#